data_AF-A8Y3P2-F1
#
_entry.id   AF-A8Y3P2-F1
#
_cell.length_a   1.000
_cell.length_b   1.000
_cell.length_c   1.000
_cell.angle_alpha   90.00
_cell.angle_beta   90.00
_cell.angle_gamma   90.00
#
_symmetry.space_group_name_H-M   'P 1'
#
loop_
_entity.id
_entity.type
_entity.pdbx_description
1 polymer ?
#
loop_
_entity_poly.entity_id
_entity_poly.type
_entity_poly.pdbx_seq_one_letter_code
_entity_poly.pdbx_strand_id
1 'polypeptide(L)'
;MADREWIVVTDTAGPVGFCLSIISNTTLLFLIFSRSSPIKGPYKKMLIVLCIFTVFYSFVEIMLQPLIHLYDDTLFLIQRKRFDLSKTITRLIPTTYCWCYAMSFCLFALQFLYRYVAVCKPQYVGYFAGCYFYYWLALILSLATSWGLTAAFMFPQTNRTTESFLYVIETSYDLDPYWADYVAYKYFDTDENHVRHINVLSFFGVLQHGLVISLSFGTLFYCGVQTYVNIKKHTGMSEKTRSLQLQLFRALVAQTCLPMFMMYIPIGFMFSCPYFDLQLGAVTNYQTVMAQLYPGIDPFVVLFLIDAYRRTILNSICPRFLHKKVLHKTISQPDVSMFSVSVKPSISSNGLTSTSRMS
;
A
#
# COMPACT_ATOMS: atom_id res chain seq x y z
N MET A 1 -31.63 8.50 10.90
CA MET A 1 -30.99 8.46 12.24
C MET A 1 -29.80 7.51 12.24
N ALA A 2 -29.98 6.21 12.01
CA ALA A 2 -28.88 5.23 12.01
C ALA A 2 -27.69 5.64 11.10
N ASP A 3 -27.95 6.21 9.91
CA ASP A 3 -26.89 6.59 8.98
C ASP A 3 -25.94 7.69 9.51
N ARG A 4 -26.36 8.46 10.53
CA ARG A 4 -25.48 9.43 11.22
C ARG A 4 -24.36 8.73 12.02
N GLU A 5 -24.50 7.46 12.38
CA GLU A 5 -23.45 6.71 13.06
C GLU A 5 -22.19 6.59 12.18
N TRP A 6 -22.34 6.56 10.85
CA TRP A 6 -21.20 6.59 9.92
C TRP A 6 -20.37 7.88 9.99
N ILE A 7 -20.97 9.02 10.39
CA ILE A 7 -20.22 10.26 10.68
C ILE A 7 -19.27 10.00 11.86
N VAL A 8 -19.81 9.49 12.97
CA VAL A 8 -19.02 9.20 14.19
C VAL A 8 -17.93 8.16 13.92
N VAL A 9 -18.24 7.12 13.15
CA VAL A 9 -17.27 6.07 12.79
C VAL A 9 -16.17 6.64 11.88
N THR A 10 -16.48 7.42 10.85
CA THR A 10 -15.47 7.99 9.93
C THR A 10 -14.65 9.12 10.56
N ASP A 11 -15.25 9.95 11.42
CA ASP A 11 -14.53 10.98 12.19
C ASP A 11 -13.67 10.39 13.33
N THR A 12 -13.91 9.14 13.72
CA THR A 12 -12.98 8.36 14.56
C THR A 12 -11.89 7.70 13.71
N ALA A 13 -12.26 7.03 12.61
CA ALA A 13 -11.36 6.24 11.79
C ALA A 13 -10.32 7.07 11.03
N GLY A 14 -10.70 8.25 10.50
CA GLY A 14 -9.78 9.17 9.82
C GLY A 14 -8.59 9.57 10.68
N PRO A 15 -8.78 10.22 11.85
CA PRO A 15 -7.69 10.59 12.75
C PRO A 15 -6.86 9.40 13.24
N VAL A 16 -7.48 8.26 13.56
CA VAL A 16 -6.77 7.03 13.94
C VAL A 16 -5.89 6.54 12.79
N GLY A 17 -6.42 6.43 11.58
CA GLY A 17 -5.70 6.03 10.37
C GLY A 17 -4.53 6.95 10.03
N PHE A 18 -4.72 8.26 10.16
CA PHE A 18 -3.68 9.27 9.98
C PHE A 18 -2.55 9.16 11.01
N CYS A 19 -2.88 9.03 12.31
CA CYS A 19 -1.87 8.82 13.35
C CYS A 19 -1.12 7.50 13.16
N LEU A 20 -1.81 6.40 12.82
CA LEU A 20 -1.18 5.13 12.49
C LEU A 20 -0.27 5.24 11.25
N SER A 21 -0.70 5.95 10.21
CA SER A 21 0.08 6.22 8.99
C SER A 21 1.38 6.95 9.30
N ILE A 22 1.35 8.05 10.07
CA ILE A 22 2.56 8.77 10.45
C ILE A 22 3.50 7.85 11.25
N ILE A 23 2.99 7.17 12.28
CA ILE A 23 3.81 6.34 13.17
C ILE A 23 4.44 5.17 12.41
N SER A 24 3.66 4.44 11.62
CA SER A 24 4.10 3.21 10.97
C SER A 24 5.02 3.48 9.78
N ASN A 25 4.70 4.46 8.92
CA ASN A 25 5.56 4.85 7.79
C ASN A 25 6.87 5.50 8.26
N THR A 26 6.85 6.34 9.30
CA THR A 26 8.09 6.94 9.84
C THR A 26 8.99 5.86 10.46
N THR A 27 8.42 4.92 11.20
CA THR A 27 9.16 3.77 11.76
C THR A 27 9.76 2.90 10.66
N LEU A 28 8.99 2.64 9.59
CA LEU A 28 9.45 1.84 8.44
C LEU A 28 10.54 2.55 7.65
N LEU A 29 10.42 3.85 7.38
CA LEU A 29 11.47 4.65 6.75
C LEU A 29 12.77 4.61 7.58
N PHE A 30 12.69 4.84 8.88
CA PHE A 30 13.86 4.76 9.79
C PHE A 30 14.56 3.40 9.70
N LEU A 31 13.80 2.30 9.76
CA LEU A 31 14.37 0.95 9.65
C LEU A 31 14.86 0.58 8.24
N ILE A 32 14.28 1.16 7.19
CA ILE A 32 14.77 1.06 5.82
C ILE A 32 16.13 1.78 5.67
N PHE A 33 16.33 2.93 6.33
CA PHE A 33 17.59 3.67 6.32
C PHE A 33 18.66 3.10 7.27
N SER A 34 18.28 2.38 8.32
CA SER A 34 19.20 1.69 9.24
C SER A 34 20.22 0.79 8.54
N ARG A 35 21.44 0.72 9.10
CA ARG A 35 22.49 -0.24 8.71
C ARG A 35 22.05 -1.71 8.83
N SER A 36 21.06 -2.02 9.67
CA SER A 36 20.49 -3.36 9.83
C SER A 36 19.50 -3.76 8.73
N SER A 37 19.18 -2.87 7.79
CA SER A 37 18.19 -3.15 6.74
C SER A 37 18.66 -4.26 5.78
N PRO A 38 17.87 -5.35 5.61
CA PRO A 38 18.14 -6.38 4.61
C PRO A 38 17.73 -5.92 3.20
N ILE A 39 17.02 -4.78 3.09
CA ILE A 39 16.43 -4.26 1.85
C ILE A 39 17.41 -3.31 1.17
N LYS A 40 17.80 -3.63 -0.07
CA LYS A 40 18.79 -2.91 -0.87
C LYS A 40 18.34 -2.77 -2.32
N GLY A 41 19.05 -1.95 -3.10
CA GLY A 41 18.81 -1.77 -4.54
C GLY A 41 17.43 -1.15 -4.85
N PRO A 42 16.85 -1.45 -6.04
CA PRO A 42 15.56 -0.90 -6.46
C PRO A 42 14.43 -1.06 -5.44
N TYR A 43 14.29 -2.23 -4.81
CA TYR A 43 13.22 -2.48 -3.84
C TYR A 43 13.23 -1.50 -2.65
N LYS A 44 14.42 -1.04 -2.24
CA LYS A 44 14.53 0.02 -1.22
C LYS A 44 13.89 1.32 -1.68
N LYS A 45 14.12 1.74 -2.93
CA LYS A 45 13.49 2.95 -3.50
C LYS A 45 11.97 2.79 -3.58
N MET A 46 11.47 1.63 -3.98
CA MET A 46 10.04 1.35 -4.12
C MET A 46 9.31 1.47 -2.78
N LEU A 47 9.84 0.88 -1.71
CA LEU A 47 9.24 1.01 -0.37
C LEU A 47 9.34 2.44 0.17
N ILE A 48 10.42 3.18 -0.10
CA ILE A 48 10.52 4.60 0.29
C ILE A 48 9.44 5.43 -0.42
N VAL A 49 9.22 5.22 -1.72
CA VAL A 49 8.14 5.90 -2.47
C VAL A 49 6.78 5.53 -1.89
N LEU A 50 6.53 4.26 -1.58
CA LEU A 50 5.27 3.83 -0.93
C LEU A 50 5.05 4.55 0.40
N CYS A 51 6.05 4.59 1.29
CA CYS A 51 5.95 5.23 2.61
C CYS A 51 5.69 6.74 2.54
N ILE A 52 6.28 7.43 1.57
CA ILE A 52 6.05 8.87 1.35
C ILE A 52 4.64 9.08 0.80
N PHE A 53 4.22 8.23 -0.14
CA PHE A 53 2.90 8.28 -0.75
C PHE A 53 1.77 7.97 0.24
N THR A 54 1.89 6.96 1.11
CA THR A 54 0.87 6.61 2.12
C THR A 54 0.67 7.70 3.16
N VAL A 55 1.75 8.38 3.59
CA VAL A 55 1.64 9.57 4.46
C VAL A 55 0.90 10.69 3.74
N PHE A 56 1.27 11.01 2.49
CA PHE A 56 0.56 12.00 1.68
C PHE A 56 -0.93 11.66 1.49
N TYR A 57 -1.25 10.41 1.14
CA TYR A 57 -2.62 9.95 0.98
C TYR A 57 -3.42 10.09 2.29
N SER A 58 -2.85 9.71 3.44
CA SER A 58 -3.52 9.90 4.73
C SER A 58 -3.73 11.38 5.12
N PHE A 59 -2.93 12.31 4.59
CA PHE A 59 -3.20 13.75 4.73
C PHE A 59 -4.37 14.20 3.84
N VAL A 60 -4.47 13.69 2.61
CA VAL A 60 -5.59 13.96 1.69
C VAL A 60 -6.92 13.45 2.26
N GLU A 61 -6.94 12.26 2.88
CA GLU A 61 -8.09 11.73 3.66
C GLU A 61 -8.58 12.74 4.72
N ILE A 62 -7.66 13.25 5.56
CA ILE A 62 -7.98 14.22 6.63
C ILE A 62 -8.45 15.58 6.09
N MET A 63 -8.04 15.97 4.88
CA MET A 63 -8.51 17.20 4.23
C MET A 63 -9.85 17.04 3.50
N LEU A 64 -10.21 15.81 3.11
CA LEU A 64 -11.47 15.49 2.43
C LEU A 64 -12.61 15.15 3.41
N GLN A 65 -12.28 14.54 4.55
CA GLN A 65 -13.24 13.92 5.49
C GLN A 65 -14.37 13.16 4.75
N PRO A 66 -14.03 12.19 3.88
CA PRO A 66 -14.99 11.63 2.94
C PRO A 66 -16.18 10.96 3.64
N LEU A 67 -17.31 10.94 2.93
CA LEU A 67 -18.35 9.93 3.04
C LEU A 67 -18.61 9.37 1.65
N ILE A 68 -19.14 8.15 1.57
CA ILE A 68 -19.65 7.59 0.32
C ILE A 68 -21.09 7.14 0.56
N HIS A 69 -21.99 7.51 -0.35
CA HIS A 69 -23.40 7.12 -0.32
C HIS A 69 -23.87 6.73 -1.72
N LEU A 70 -24.66 5.66 -1.85
CA LEU A 70 -25.25 5.24 -3.12
C LEU A 70 -26.78 5.41 -3.11
N TYR A 71 -27.27 6.37 -3.89
CA TYR A 71 -28.68 6.77 -3.98
C TYR A 71 -29.01 7.29 -5.38
N ASP A 72 -30.23 7.06 -5.89
CA ASP A 72 -30.70 7.53 -7.21
C ASP A 72 -29.68 7.26 -8.34
N ASP A 73 -29.25 6.00 -8.46
CA ASP A 73 -28.27 5.52 -9.44
C ASP A 73 -26.93 6.28 -9.45
N THR A 74 -26.65 6.98 -8.35
CA THR A 74 -25.53 7.90 -8.22
C THR A 74 -24.69 7.52 -7.02
N LEU A 75 -23.44 7.14 -7.26
CA LEU A 75 -22.47 6.93 -6.20
C LEU A 75 -21.83 8.30 -5.88
N PHE A 76 -22.26 8.88 -4.76
CA PHE A 76 -21.75 10.16 -4.27
C PHE A 76 -20.48 9.93 -3.44
N LEU A 77 -19.36 10.49 -3.90
CA LEU A 77 -18.22 10.80 -3.04
C LEU A 77 -18.46 12.17 -2.43
N ILE A 78 -18.83 12.22 -1.15
CA ILE A 78 -19.15 13.44 -0.41
C ILE A 78 -17.89 13.95 0.29
N GLN A 79 -17.54 15.20 0.08
CA GLN A 79 -16.56 15.95 0.85
C GLN A 79 -17.23 16.62 2.04
N ARG A 80 -16.61 16.57 3.22
CA ARG A 80 -16.97 17.40 4.38
C ARG A 80 -15.86 18.42 4.61
N LYS A 81 -16.17 19.70 4.42
CA LYS A 81 -15.20 20.79 4.43
C LYS A 81 -14.91 21.21 5.87
N ARG A 82 -13.63 21.26 6.22
CA ARG A 82 -13.15 21.68 7.54
C ARG A 82 -12.82 23.18 7.64
N PHE A 83 -12.70 23.83 6.50
CA PHE A 83 -12.37 25.25 6.34
C PHE A 83 -13.21 25.83 5.19
N ASP A 84 -13.48 27.13 5.19
CA ASP A 84 -14.08 27.77 4.02
C ASP A 84 -13.02 27.87 2.92
N LEU A 85 -13.20 27.09 1.86
CA LEU A 85 -12.22 26.86 0.81
C LEU A 85 -12.78 27.34 -0.53
N SER A 86 -11.94 27.98 -1.33
CA SER A 86 -12.33 28.40 -2.67
C SER A 86 -12.71 27.19 -3.53
N LYS A 87 -13.70 27.36 -4.42
CA LYS A 87 -14.25 26.29 -5.26
C LYS A 87 -13.19 25.47 -6.01
N THR A 88 -12.07 26.10 -6.38
CA THR A 88 -10.92 25.43 -7.00
C THR A 88 -10.23 24.44 -6.06
N ILE A 89 -9.99 24.81 -4.80
CA ILE A 89 -9.39 23.93 -3.80
C ILE A 89 -10.38 22.83 -3.38
N THR A 90 -11.65 23.17 -3.20
CA THR A 90 -12.70 22.20 -2.89
C THR A 90 -12.77 21.12 -3.97
N ARG A 91 -12.79 21.46 -5.27
CA ARG A 91 -12.76 20.45 -6.35
C ARG A 91 -11.42 19.71 -6.48
N LEU A 92 -10.30 20.29 -6.06
CA LEU A 92 -8.97 19.67 -6.13
C LEU A 92 -8.79 18.53 -5.11
N ILE A 93 -9.38 18.65 -3.91
CA ILE A 93 -9.23 17.66 -2.84
C ILE A 93 -9.79 16.26 -3.22
N PRO A 94 -11.06 16.06 -3.64
CA PRO A 94 -11.57 14.76 -4.07
C PRO A 94 -10.91 14.29 -5.38
N THR A 95 -10.48 15.21 -6.25
CA THR A 95 -9.66 14.88 -7.43
C THR A 95 -8.34 14.22 -7.02
N THR A 96 -7.67 14.77 -6.01
CA THR A 96 -6.39 14.26 -5.45
C THR A 96 -6.60 12.95 -4.68
N TYR A 97 -7.76 12.77 -4.08
CA TYR A 97 -8.17 11.52 -3.42
C TYR A 97 -8.37 10.38 -4.42
N CYS A 98 -9.11 10.61 -5.50
CA CYS A 98 -9.26 9.65 -6.61
C CYS A 98 -7.91 9.32 -7.26
N TRP A 99 -7.02 10.31 -7.40
CA TRP A 99 -5.62 10.10 -7.80
C TRP A 99 -4.86 9.17 -6.85
N CYS A 100 -5.04 9.30 -5.52
CA CYS A 100 -4.38 8.44 -4.53
C CYS A 100 -4.84 6.97 -4.63
N TYR A 101 -6.11 6.71 -4.93
CA TYR A 101 -6.59 5.35 -5.21
C TYR A 101 -5.83 4.71 -6.37
N ALA A 102 -5.81 5.38 -7.52
CA ALA A 102 -5.11 4.90 -8.72
C ALA A 102 -3.59 4.74 -8.49
N MET A 103 -2.97 5.70 -7.80
CA MET A 103 -1.56 5.66 -7.42
C MET A 103 -1.26 4.42 -6.56
N SER A 104 -2.12 4.10 -5.60
CA SER A 104 -2.00 2.90 -4.76
C SER A 104 -2.00 1.62 -5.61
N PHE A 105 -3.00 1.45 -6.47
CA PHE A 105 -3.16 0.24 -7.31
C PHE A 105 -1.92 -0.02 -8.18
N CYS A 106 -1.45 1.03 -8.85
CA CYS A 106 -0.31 0.98 -9.74
C CYS A 106 1.03 0.76 -9.00
N LEU A 107 1.20 1.30 -7.78
CA LEU A 107 2.40 1.07 -6.96
C LEU A 107 2.53 -0.40 -6.54
N PHE A 108 1.45 -1.08 -6.15
CA PHE A 108 1.49 -2.52 -5.88
C PHE A 108 1.77 -3.31 -7.16
N ALA A 109 1.10 -3.00 -8.27
CA ALA A 109 1.37 -3.66 -9.56
C ALA A 109 2.86 -3.59 -9.95
N LEU A 110 3.50 -2.43 -9.76
CA LEU A 110 4.94 -2.27 -10.00
C LEU A 110 5.80 -3.10 -9.05
N GLN A 111 5.47 -3.18 -7.76
CA GLN A 111 6.21 -4.01 -6.80
C GLN A 111 6.16 -5.51 -7.17
N PHE A 112 5.02 -5.99 -7.68
CA PHE A 112 4.91 -7.36 -8.19
C PHE A 112 5.67 -7.57 -9.48
N LEU A 113 5.60 -6.61 -10.42
CA LEU A 113 6.38 -6.66 -11.66
C LEU A 113 7.89 -6.71 -11.37
N TYR A 114 8.37 -5.89 -10.43
CA TYR A 114 9.75 -5.95 -9.96
C TYR A 114 10.11 -7.30 -9.33
N ARG A 115 9.23 -7.89 -8.50
CA ARG A 115 9.47 -9.23 -7.94
C ARG A 115 9.55 -10.31 -9.00
N TYR A 116 8.61 -10.31 -9.94
CA TYR A 116 8.62 -11.22 -11.07
C TYR A 116 9.91 -11.10 -11.89
N VAL A 117 10.34 -9.87 -12.21
CA VAL A 117 11.62 -9.64 -12.90
C VAL A 117 12.81 -10.12 -12.06
N ALA A 118 12.90 -9.75 -10.78
CA ALA A 118 14.01 -10.12 -9.91
C ALA A 118 14.14 -11.64 -9.62
N VAL A 119 13.06 -12.41 -9.80
CA VAL A 119 13.01 -13.86 -9.52
C VAL A 119 12.95 -14.71 -10.78
N CYS A 120 12.31 -14.24 -11.86
CA CYS A 120 12.01 -15.04 -13.05
C CYS A 120 12.72 -14.54 -14.31
N LYS A 121 13.20 -13.29 -14.32
CA LYS A 121 13.91 -12.65 -15.45
C LYS A 121 15.05 -11.74 -14.95
N PRO A 122 16.02 -12.26 -14.15
CA PRO A 122 17.00 -11.43 -13.45
C PRO A 122 17.83 -10.52 -14.36
N GLN A 123 18.00 -10.88 -15.64
CA GLN A 123 18.65 -10.04 -16.67
C GLN A 123 17.98 -8.66 -16.87
N TYR A 124 16.70 -8.51 -16.54
CA TYR A 124 15.94 -7.27 -16.73
C TYR A 124 15.84 -6.40 -15.45
N VAL A 125 16.48 -6.79 -14.34
CA VAL A 125 16.49 -6.01 -13.08
C VAL A 125 17.11 -4.62 -13.26
N GLY A 126 17.98 -4.44 -14.27
CA GLY A 126 18.54 -3.13 -14.63
C GLY A 126 17.48 -2.07 -14.95
N TYR A 127 16.32 -2.46 -15.51
CA TYR A 127 15.20 -1.55 -15.80
C TYR A 127 14.44 -1.04 -14.57
N PHE A 128 14.87 -1.42 -13.35
CA PHE A 128 14.36 -0.86 -12.09
C PHE A 128 15.43 -0.04 -11.35
N ALA A 129 16.63 0.08 -11.93
CA ALA A 129 17.75 0.85 -11.40
C ALA A 129 17.99 2.14 -12.21
N GLY A 130 18.92 2.98 -11.73
CA GLY A 130 19.31 4.21 -12.42
C GLY A 130 18.13 5.12 -12.78
N CYS A 131 18.12 5.61 -14.02
CA CYS A 131 17.05 6.45 -14.57
C CYS A 131 15.76 5.69 -14.88
N TYR A 132 15.82 4.38 -15.16
CA TYR A 132 14.64 3.57 -15.48
C TYR A 132 13.62 3.51 -14.34
N PHE A 133 14.09 3.61 -13.09
CA PHE A 133 13.22 3.79 -11.92
C PHE A 133 12.30 5.02 -12.04
N TYR A 134 12.78 6.13 -12.60
CA TYR A 134 11.99 7.35 -12.75
C TYR A 134 11.03 7.28 -13.95
N TYR A 135 11.34 6.52 -15.01
CA TYR A 135 10.35 6.23 -16.07
C TYR A 135 9.17 5.41 -15.54
N TRP A 136 9.40 4.41 -14.70
CA TRP A 136 8.32 3.68 -14.02
C TRP A 136 7.49 4.60 -13.10
N LEU A 137 8.14 5.48 -12.34
CA LEU A 137 7.42 6.44 -11.49
C LEU A 137 6.58 7.40 -12.34
N ALA A 138 7.13 7.94 -13.44
CA ALA A 138 6.40 8.82 -14.35
C ALA A 138 5.20 8.15 -15.02
N LEU A 139 5.32 6.88 -15.41
CA LEU A 139 4.22 6.07 -15.96
C LEU A 139 3.09 5.87 -14.93
N ILE A 140 3.43 5.63 -13.66
CA ILE A 140 2.42 5.49 -12.61
C ILE A 140 1.76 6.83 -12.29
N LEU A 141 2.55 7.90 -12.22
CA LEU A 141 2.05 9.25 -12.01
C LEU A 141 1.09 9.67 -13.14
N SER A 142 1.36 9.33 -14.40
CA SER A 142 0.45 9.65 -15.51
C SER A 142 -0.83 8.81 -15.50
N LEU A 143 -0.76 7.52 -15.14
CA LEU A 143 -1.94 6.67 -14.92
C LEU A 143 -2.82 7.23 -13.79
N ALA A 144 -2.24 7.55 -12.63
CA ALA A 144 -2.97 8.17 -11.52
C ALA A 144 -3.55 9.55 -11.89
N THR A 145 -2.81 10.34 -12.68
CA THR A 145 -3.27 11.65 -13.17
C THR A 145 -4.43 11.51 -14.14
N SER A 146 -4.43 10.54 -15.05
CA SER A 146 -5.59 10.29 -15.93
C SER A 146 -6.84 9.91 -15.15
N TRP A 147 -6.74 9.06 -14.11
CA TRP A 147 -7.87 8.76 -13.21
C TRP A 147 -8.40 10.02 -12.52
N GLY A 148 -7.52 10.85 -11.97
CA GLY A 148 -7.89 12.10 -11.29
C GLY A 148 -8.56 13.09 -12.24
N LEU A 149 -8.01 13.30 -13.45
CA LEU A 149 -8.62 14.16 -14.47
C LEU A 149 -9.98 13.61 -14.92
N THR A 150 -10.11 12.30 -15.11
CA THR A 150 -11.41 11.65 -15.36
C THR A 150 -12.40 11.94 -14.22
N ALA A 151 -11.98 11.83 -12.95
CA ALA A 151 -12.83 12.17 -11.80
C ALA A 151 -13.25 13.65 -11.78
N ALA A 152 -12.39 14.57 -12.22
CA ALA A 152 -12.65 16.01 -12.21
C ALA A 152 -13.54 16.53 -13.36
N PHE A 153 -13.50 15.85 -14.52
CA PHE A 153 -14.12 16.32 -15.78
C PHE A 153 -15.24 15.43 -16.34
N MET A 154 -15.25 14.12 -16.06
CA MET A 154 -16.25 13.19 -16.63
C MET A 154 -17.47 12.97 -15.72
N PHE A 155 -17.48 13.58 -14.53
CA PHE A 155 -18.56 13.52 -13.56
C PHE A 155 -19.04 14.93 -13.16
N PRO A 156 -19.58 15.72 -14.11
CA PRO A 156 -20.05 17.07 -13.82
C PRO A 156 -21.28 17.05 -12.90
N GLN A 157 -21.31 17.97 -11.93
CA GLN A 157 -22.50 18.25 -11.13
C GLN A 157 -23.62 18.78 -12.03
N THR A 158 -24.84 18.30 -11.82
CA THR A 158 -26.08 18.68 -12.52
C THR A 158 -27.18 19.01 -11.51
N ASN A 159 -28.25 19.69 -11.91
CA ASN A 159 -29.35 20.06 -10.99
C ASN A 159 -29.89 18.85 -10.23
N ARG A 160 -30.25 17.76 -10.92
CA ARG A 160 -30.71 16.51 -10.29
C ARG A 160 -29.70 15.91 -9.33
N THR A 161 -28.40 15.86 -9.68
CA THR A 161 -27.40 15.32 -8.73
C THR A 161 -27.23 16.22 -7.52
N THR A 162 -27.45 17.53 -7.65
CA THR A 162 -27.44 18.47 -6.51
C THR A 162 -28.69 18.30 -5.65
N GLU A 163 -29.87 18.13 -6.24
CA GLU A 163 -31.13 17.84 -5.54
C GLU A 163 -31.04 16.51 -4.76
N SER A 164 -30.61 15.43 -5.42
CA SER A 164 -30.37 14.13 -4.78
C SER A 164 -29.26 14.18 -3.72
N PHE A 165 -28.20 14.98 -3.92
CA PHE A 165 -27.16 15.21 -2.91
C PHE A 165 -27.71 15.94 -1.68
N LEU A 166 -28.45 17.04 -1.87
CA LEU A 166 -29.06 17.83 -0.78
C LEU A 166 -29.99 16.95 0.06
N TYR A 167 -30.86 16.18 -0.61
CA TYR A 167 -31.73 15.20 0.03
C TYR A 167 -30.95 14.16 0.86
N VAL A 168 -29.85 13.61 0.34
CA VAL A 168 -29.01 12.64 1.05
C VAL A 168 -28.35 13.26 2.28
N ILE A 169 -27.75 14.46 2.17
CA ILE A 169 -27.05 15.09 3.30
C ILE A 169 -28.00 15.59 4.39
N GLU A 170 -29.23 16.00 4.04
CA GLU A 170 -30.27 16.33 5.00
C GLU A 170 -30.82 15.06 5.68
N THR A 171 -31.40 14.13 4.91
CA THR A 171 -32.20 13.02 5.46
C THR A 171 -31.38 11.91 6.11
N SER A 172 -30.21 11.56 5.54
CA SER A 172 -29.35 10.51 6.09
C SER A 172 -28.45 11.06 7.20
N TYR A 173 -27.84 12.21 6.95
CA TYR A 173 -26.66 12.69 7.69
C TYR A 173 -26.91 13.92 8.57
N ASP A 174 -27.89 14.77 8.26
CA ASP A 174 -28.15 16.08 8.90
C ASP A 174 -26.90 16.99 8.89
N LEU A 175 -26.32 17.13 7.69
CA LEU A 175 -25.15 17.98 7.44
C LEU A 175 -25.56 19.26 6.72
N ASP A 176 -25.05 20.40 7.20
CA ASP A 176 -25.19 21.70 6.54
C ASP A 176 -24.61 21.66 5.10
N PRO A 177 -25.43 21.92 4.06
CA PRO A 177 -24.96 21.99 2.67
C PRO A 177 -23.82 22.99 2.45
N TYR A 178 -23.74 24.08 3.23
CA TYR A 178 -22.63 25.03 3.13
C TYR A 178 -21.29 24.40 3.53
N TRP A 179 -21.26 23.39 4.39
CA TRP A 179 -20.06 22.66 4.80
C TRP A 179 -19.77 21.37 4.02
N ALA A 180 -20.56 21.06 2.98
CA ALA A 180 -20.36 19.90 2.12
C ALA A 180 -20.03 20.29 0.66
N ASP A 181 -19.56 19.31 -0.13
CA ASP A 181 -19.48 19.31 -1.60
C ASP A 181 -19.44 17.84 -2.08
N TYR A 182 -19.54 17.55 -3.38
CA TYR A 182 -19.60 16.17 -3.88
C TYR A 182 -19.04 15.94 -5.29
N VAL A 183 -18.60 14.71 -5.55
CA VAL A 183 -18.43 14.15 -6.90
C VAL A 183 -19.48 13.06 -7.10
N ALA A 184 -20.35 13.23 -8.10
CA ALA A 184 -21.44 12.31 -8.41
C ALA A 184 -21.10 11.42 -9.59
N TYR A 185 -20.81 10.15 -9.32
CA TYR A 185 -20.77 9.12 -10.33
C TYR A 185 -22.21 8.72 -10.66
N LYS A 186 -22.88 9.48 -11.54
CA LYS A 186 -24.26 9.22 -11.99
C LYS A 186 -24.25 8.23 -13.15
N TYR A 187 -24.78 7.03 -12.95
CA TYR A 187 -24.68 5.95 -13.94
C TYR A 187 -25.74 6.06 -15.04
N PHE A 188 -26.90 6.62 -14.71
CA PHE A 188 -28.04 6.74 -15.61
C PHE A 188 -28.65 8.14 -15.56
N ASP A 189 -29.20 8.57 -16.69
CA ASP A 189 -30.14 9.69 -16.79
C ASP A 189 -31.57 9.15 -16.91
N THR A 190 -32.56 10.01 -16.66
CA THR A 190 -33.97 9.72 -16.96
C THR A 190 -34.50 10.82 -17.86
N ASP A 191 -35.21 10.46 -18.93
CA ASP A 191 -35.85 11.41 -19.83
C ASP A 191 -37.24 11.87 -19.35
N GLU A 192 -37.86 12.76 -20.12
CA GLU A 192 -39.20 13.32 -19.86
C GLU A 192 -40.33 12.27 -19.87
N ASN A 193 -40.09 11.08 -20.44
CA ASN A 193 -41.02 9.95 -20.46
C ASN A 193 -40.76 8.96 -19.30
N HIS A 194 -39.92 9.35 -18.34
CA HIS A 194 -39.42 8.50 -17.25
C HIS A 194 -38.59 7.27 -17.71
N VAL A 195 -38.05 7.27 -18.94
CA VAL A 195 -37.19 6.17 -19.42
C VAL A 195 -35.75 6.38 -18.97
N ARG A 196 -35.15 5.32 -18.43
CA ARG A 196 -33.78 5.28 -17.91
C ARG A 196 -32.77 4.98 -19.02
N HIS A 197 -31.80 5.88 -19.22
CA HIS A 197 -30.74 5.77 -20.24
C HIS A 197 -29.36 5.83 -19.59
N ILE A 198 -28.35 5.17 -20.16
CA ILE A 198 -26.98 5.19 -19.60
C ILE A 198 -26.35 6.57 -19.79
N ASN A 199 -25.80 7.17 -18.72
CA ASN A 199 -25.04 8.42 -18.83
C ASN A 199 -23.69 8.13 -19.51
N VAL A 200 -23.61 8.36 -20.82
CA VAL A 200 -22.47 7.97 -21.66
C VAL A 200 -21.14 8.53 -21.16
N LEU A 201 -21.11 9.77 -20.64
CA LEU A 201 -19.90 10.40 -20.13
C LEU A 201 -19.38 9.69 -18.87
N SER A 202 -20.26 9.46 -17.88
CA SER A 202 -19.92 8.77 -16.64
C SER A 202 -19.59 7.29 -16.89
N PHE A 203 -20.25 6.64 -17.85
CA PHE A 203 -19.92 5.29 -18.31
C PHE A 203 -18.47 5.19 -18.82
N PHE A 204 -18.03 6.11 -19.70
CA PHE A 204 -16.63 6.14 -20.13
C PHE A 204 -15.66 6.46 -18.98
N GLY A 205 -16.07 7.28 -18.01
CA GLY A 205 -15.26 7.55 -16.81
C GLY A 205 -15.07 6.31 -15.93
N VAL A 206 -16.16 5.61 -15.61
CA VAL A 206 -16.15 4.36 -14.84
C VAL A 206 -15.39 3.25 -15.60
N LEU A 207 -15.51 3.20 -16.93
CA LEU A 207 -14.74 2.29 -17.77
C LEU A 207 -13.23 2.58 -17.70
N GLN A 208 -12.81 3.85 -17.67
CA GLN A 208 -11.40 4.24 -17.50
C GLN A 208 -10.87 3.81 -16.13
N HIS A 209 -11.64 4.02 -15.06
CA HIS A 209 -11.33 3.56 -13.70
C HIS A 209 -11.24 2.02 -13.63
N GLY A 210 -12.21 1.32 -14.22
CA GLY A 210 -12.24 -0.13 -14.33
C GLY A 210 -11.06 -0.72 -15.11
N LEU A 211 -10.61 -0.06 -16.18
CA LEU A 211 -9.41 -0.44 -16.93
C LEU A 211 -8.13 -0.29 -16.10
N VAL A 212 -7.97 0.80 -15.34
CA VAL A 212 -6.79 0.99 -14.48
C VAL A 212 -6.76 -0.01 -13.32
N ILE A 213 -7.92 -0.34 -12.71
CA ILE A 213 -8.02 -1.46 -11.75
C ILE A 213 -7.60 -2.77 -12.42
N SER A 214 -8.19 -3.09 -13.58
CA SER A 214 -8.00 -4.37 -14.26
C SER A 214 -6.56 -4.59 -14.72
N LEU A 215 -5.90 -3.56 -15.26
CA LEU A 215 -4.49 -3.61 -15.65
C LEU A 215 -3.57 -3.74 -14.44
N SER A 216 -3.85 -3.02 -13.35
CA SER A 216 -3.07 -3.11 -12.10
C SER A 216 -3.18 -4.49 -11.46
N PHE A 217 -4.41 -4.98 -11.29
CA PHE A 217 -4.67 -6.28 -10.66
C PHE A 217 -4.23 -7.45 -11.55
N GLY A 218 -4.46 -7.38 -12.87
CA GLY A 218 -3.99 -8.38 -13.82
C GLY A 218 -2.46 -8.50 -13.83
N THR A 219 -1.75 -7.36 -13.84
CA THR A 219 -0.28 -7.33 -13.71
C THR A 219 0.17 -7.96 -12.40
N LEU A 220 -0.44 -7.56 -11.29
CA LEU A 220 -0.13 -8.04 -9.95
C LEU A 220 -0.35 -9.54 -9.82
N PHE A 221 -1.52 -10.05 -10.24
CA PHE A 221 -1.89 -11.45 -10.11
C PHE A 221 -1.00 -12.35 -10.98
N TYR A 222 -0.81 -11.98 -12.25
CA TYR A 222 0.11 -12.68 -13.15
C TYR A 222 1.53 -12.75 -12.58
N CYS A 223 2.09 -11.59 -12.21
CA CYS A 223 3.45 -11.53 -11.66
C CYS A 223 3.58 -12.29 -10.33
N GLY A 224 2.56 -12.25 -9.49
CA GLY A 224 2.51 -12.97 -8.21
C GLY A 224 2.51 -14.47 -8.39
N VAL A 225 1.61 -15.00 -9.23
CA VAL A 225 1.53 -16.43 -9.53
C VAL A 225 2.83 -16.93 -10.18
N GLN A 226 3.36 -16.24 -11.19
CA GLN A 226 4.61 -16.62 -11.84
C GLN A 226 5.81 -16.61 -10.86
N THR A 227 5.88 -15.61 -9.98
CA THR A 227 6.92 -15.54 -8.94
C THR A 227 6.83 -16.73 -7.98
N TYR A 228 5.63 -17.05 -7.46
CA TYR A 228 5.44 -18.20 -6.57
C TYR A 228 5.82 -19.52 -7.24
N VAL A 229 5.35 -19.74 -8.48
CA VAL A 229 5.64 -20.94 -9.26
C VAL A 229 7.14 -21.09 -9.50
N ASN A 230 7.86 -20.00 -9.84
CA ASN A 230 9.29 -20.11 -10.11
C ASN A 230 10.12 -20.39 -8.85
N ILE A 231 9.80 -19.77 -7.71
CA ILE A 231 10.48 -20.03 -6.42
C ILE A 231 10.27 -21.49 -5.97
N LYS A 232 9.11 -22.09 -6.28
CA LYS A 232 8.85 -23.50 -5.99
C LYS A 232 9.63 -24.45 -6.92
N LYS A 233 9.84 -24.07 -8.19
CA LYS A 233 10.51 -24.89 -9.22
C LYS A 233 12.05 -24.80 -9.23
N HIS A 234 12.62 -23.63 -8.97
CA HIS A 234 14.09 -23.43 -9.09
C HIS A 234 14.86 -24.04 -7.90
N THR A 235 15.45 -25.21 -8.10
CA THR A 235 16.34 -25.90 -7.15
C THR A 235 17.77 -25.34 -7.11
N GLY A 236 18.20 -24.63 -8.16
CA GLY A 236 19.55 -24.06 -8.26
C GLY A 236 19.81 -22.79 -7.43
N MET A 237 18.85 -22.34 -6.61
CA MET A 237 19.01 -21.17 -5.74
C MET A 237 19.45 -21.62 -4.34
N SER A 238 20.53 -21.04 -3.79
CA SER A 238 20.99 -21.40 -2.44
C SER A 238 19.91 -21.13 -1.39
N GLU A 239 19.77 -22.03 -0.41
CA GLU A 239 18.68 -22.00 0.58
C GLU A 239 18.60 -20.66 1.36
N LYS A 240 19.73 -19.99 1.60
CA LYS A 240 19.76 -18.65 2.21
C LYS A 240 19.09 -17.59 1.33
N THR A 241 19.36 -17.60 0.03
CA THR A 241 18.74 -16.67 -0.94
C THR A 241 17.28 -17.03 -1.19
N ARG A 242 16.97 -18.33 -1.30
CA ARG A 242 15.62 -18.88 -1.45
C ARG A 242 14.71 -18.49 -0.29
N SER A 243 15.19 -18.66 0.95
CA SER A 243 14.49 -18.26 2.17
C SER A 243 14.24 -16.74 2.22
N LEU A 244 15.21 -15.91 1.86
CA LEU A 244 15.04 -14.46 1.78
C LEU A 244 14.00 -14.04 0.73
N GLN A 245 14.04 -14.62 -0.48
CA GLN A 245 13.05 -14.33 -1.51
C GLN A 245 11.65 -14.83 -1.12
N LEU A 246 11.53 -15.99 -0.46
CA LEU A 246 10.27 -16.48 0.10
C LEU A 246 9.71 -15.55 1.18
N GLN A 247 10.54 -15.06 2.11
CA GLN A 247 10.11 -14.11 3.13
C GLN A 247 9.63 -12.80 2.50
N LEU A 248 10.40 -12.24 1.57
CA LEU A 248 10.06 -11.00 0.89
C LEU A 248 8.84 -11.13 -0.02
N PHE A 249 8.63 -12.28 -0.66
CA PHE A 249 7.43 -12.57 -1.44
C PHE A 249 6.20 -12.72 -0.53
N ARG A 250 6.29 -13.49 0.56
CA ARG A 250 5.20 -13.63 1.54
C ARG A 250 4.81 -12.30 2.16
N ALA A 251 5.78 -11.44 2.47
CA ALA A 251 5.54 -10.09 2.97
C ALA A 251 4.74 -9.26 1.95
N LEU A 252 5.15 -9.25 0.67
CA LEU A 252 4.47 -8.51 -0.38
C LEU A 252 3.05 -9.06 -0.68
N VAL A 253 2.85 -10.39 -0.65
CA VAL A 253 1.51 -10.98 -0.78
C VAL A 253 0.61 -10.54 0.38
N ALA A 254 1.09 -10.55 1.63
CA ALA A 254 0.30 -10.09 2.77
C ALA A 254 -0.02 -8.59 2.71
N GLN A 255 0.95 -7.75 2.32
CA GLN A 255 0.78 -6.31 2.03
C GLN A 255 -0.23 -6.04 0.91
N THR A 256 -0.58 -7.05 0.12
CA THR A 256 -1.55 -6.94 -0.97
C THR A 256 -2.91 -7.48 -0.58
N CYS A 257 -2.98 -8.60 0.15
CA CYS A 257 -4.23 -9.11 0.69
C CYS A 257 -4.96 -8.04 1.52
N LEU A 258 -4.22 -7.21 2.27
CA LEU A 258 -4.78 -6.11 3.05
C LEU A 258 -5.57 -5.10 2.19
N PRO A 259 -4.97 -4.32 1.25
CA PRO A 259 -5.71 -3.41 0.39
C PRO A 259 -6.66 -4.12 -0.59
N MET A 260 -6.42 -5.39 -0.95
CA MET A 260 -7.39 -6.16 -1.73
C MET A 260 -8.75 -6.27 -1.02
N PHE A 261 -8.76 -6.65 0.26
CA PHE A 261 -9.99 -6.75 1.05
C PHE A 261 -10.48 -5.40 1.58
N MET A 262 -9.56 -4.51 1.98
CA MET A 262 -9.92 -3.20 2.55
C MET A 262 -10.36 -2.17 1.51
N MET A 263 -9.83 -2.21 0.28
CA MET A 263 -10.06 -1.14 -0.70
C MET A 263 -10.48 -1.61 -2.10
N TYR A 264 -9.92 -2.70 -2.63
CA TYR A 264 -10.08 -3.02 -4.07
C TYR A 264 -11.38 -3.76 -4.35
N ILE A 265 -11.68 -4.79 -3.54
CA ILE A 265 -12.91 -5.58 -3.68
C ILE A 265 -14.15 -4.71 -3.38
N PRO A 266 -14.21 -3.89 -2.30
CA PRO A 266 -15.41 -3.11 -2.04
C PRO A 266 -15.58 -1.94 -3.03
N ILE A 267 -14.53 -1.22 -3.46
CA ILE A 267 -14.70 -0.18 -4.49
C ILE A 267 -15.12 -0.76 -5.85
N GLY A 268 -14.57 -1.91 -6.25
CA GLY A 268 -14.96 -2.59 -7.48
C GLY A 268 -16.41 -3.08 -7.44
N PHE A 269 -16.85 -3.60 -6.29
CA PHE A 269 -18.25 -3.95 -6.05
C PHE A 269 -19.16 -2.72 -6.08
N MET A 270 -18.78 -1.63 -5.42
CA MET A 270 -19.56 -0.38 -5.37
C MET A 270 -19.70 0.29 -6.74
N PHE A 271 -18.68 0.28 -7.60
CA PHE A 271 -18.80 0.72 -8.99
C PHE A 271 -19.66 -0.21 -9.87
N SER A 272 -19.87 -1.46 -9.45
CA SER A 272 -20.76 -2.40 -10.15
C SER A 272 -22.23 -2.28 -9.71
N CYS A 273 -22.49 -1.88 -8.46
CA CYS A 273 -23.82 -1.89 -7.84
C CYS A 273 -24.92 -1.14 -8.63
N PRO A 274 -24.69 0.05 -9.20
CA PRO A 274 -25.72 0.78 -9.95
C PRO A 274 -26.19 0.05 -11.22
N TYR A 275 -25.33 -0.75 -11.86
CA TYR A 275 -25.71 -1.56 -13.02
C TYR A 275 -26.59 -2.78 -12.67
N PHE A 276 -26.75 -3.07 -11.37
CA PHE A 276 -27.58 -4.14 -10.82
C PHE A 276 -28.70 -3.58 -9.90
N ASP A 277 -28.96 -2.28 -9.98
CA ASP A 277 -29.99 -1.54 -9.22
C ASP A 277 -29.85 -1.64 -7.68
N LEU A 278 -28.63 -1.93 -7.20
CA LEU A 278 -28.31 -2.12 -5.79
C LEU A 278 -28.08 -0.77 -5.07
N GLN A 279 -29.15 -0.16 -4.58
CA GLN A 279 -29.08 1.09 -3.79
C GLN A 279 -28.56 0.81 -2.36
N LEU A 280 -27.23 0.79 -2.17
CA LEU A 280 -26.57 0.46 -0.90
C LEU A 280 -26.64 1.56 0.18
N GLY A 281 -27.09 2.77 -0.15
CA GLY A 281 -27.24 3.87 0.81
C GLY A 281 -25.94 4.22 1.54
N ALA A 282 -26.02 4.47 2.84
CA ALA A 282 -24.86 4.83 3.67
C ALA A 282 -23.94 3.65 4.02
N VAL A 283 -24.30 2.40 3.74
CA VAL A 283 -23.46 1.21 4.01
C VAL A 283 -22.14 1.28 3.22
N THR A 284 -22.12 2.01 2.09
CA THR A 284 -20.90 2.27 1.32
C THR A 284 -19.81 3.03 2.08
N ASN A 285 -20.14 3.68 3.21
CA ASN A 285 -19.12 4.26 4.11
C ASN A 285 -18.17 3.23 4.72
N TYR A 286 -18.48 1.92 4.67
CA TYR A 286 -17.52 0.87 4.99
C TYR A 286 -16.20 1.06 4.21
N GLN A 287 -16.27 1.34 2.91
CA GLN A 287 -15.11 1.61 2.08
C GLN A 287 -14.32 2.83 2.56
N THR A 288 -15.01 3.90 2.97
CA THR A 288 -14.41 5.10 3.57
C THR A 288 -13.57 4.75 4.81
N VAL A 289 -14.16 4.00 5.74
CA VAL A 289 -13.48 3.59 7.00
C VAL A 289 -12.27 2.70 6.71
N MET A 290 -12.39 1.76 5.77
CA MET A 290 -11.28 0.90 5.39
C MET A 290 -10.15 1.67 4.68
N ALA A 291 -10.49 2.61 3.81
CA ALA A 291 -9.55 3.47 3.08
C ALA A 291 -8.76 4.40 4.02
N GLN A 292 -9.43 4.97 5.03
CA GLN A 292 -8.79 5.77 6.09
C GLN A 292 -7.77 4.97 6.91
N LEU A 293 -8.09 3.73 7.25
CA LEU A 293 -7.25 2.88 8.11
C LEU A 293 -6.09 2.18 7.36
N TYR A 294 -6.29 1.81 6.09
CA TYR A 294 -5.29 1.07 5.29
C TYR A 294 -3.87 1.69 5.29
N PRO A 295 -3.66 3.01 5.06
CA PRO A 295 -2.32 3.61 4.99
C PRO A 295 -1.54 3.53 6.30
N GLY A 296 -2.26 3.36 7.42
CA GLY A 296 -1.70 3.11 8.74
C GLY A 296 -1.35 1.64 9.00
N ILE A 297 -2.10 0.70 8.42
CA ILE A 297 -1.98 -0.73 8.70
C ILE A 297 -0.96 -1.43 7.78
N ASP A 298 -0.90 -1.09 6.48
CA ASP A 298 0.03 -1.75 5.54
C ASP A 298 1.51 -1.71 5.98
N PRO A 299 2.06 -0.57 6.46
CA PRO A 299 3.46 -0.52 6.87
C PRO A 299 3.75 -1.45 8.06
N PHE A 300 2.78 -1.70 8.95
CA PHE A 300 2.93 -2.70 10.02
C PHE A 300 3.07 -4.13 9.47
N VAL A 301 2.43 -4.46 8.34
CA VAL A 301 2.63 -5.75 7.66
C VAL A 301 4.08 -5.90 7.18
N VAL A 302 4.70 -4.82 6.67
CA VAL A 302 6.14 -4.78 6.36
C VAL A 302 7.00 -4.98 7.61
N LEU A 303 6.70 -4.25 8.69
CA LEU A 303 7.47 -4.24 9.94
C LEU A 303 7.45 -5.59 10.66
N PHE A 304 6.32 -6.30 10.67
CA PHE A 304 6.15 -7.55 11.41
C PHE A 304 6.54 -8.82 10.62
N LEU A 305 6.48 -8.81 9.28
CA LEU A 305 6.85 -9.98 8.47
C LEU A 305 8.33 -10.04 8.09
N ILE A 306 9.04 -8.91 8.07
CA ILE A 306 10.47 -8.86 7.78
C ILE A 306 11.26 -9.04 9.09
N ASP A 307 11.92 -10.20 9.23
CA ASP A 307 12.56 -10.63 10.50
C ASP A 307 13.54 -9.60 11.08
N ALA A 308 14.32 -8.93 10.23
CA ALA A 308 15.26 -7.91 10.68
C ALA A 308 14.58 -6.70 11.35
N TYR A 309 13.45 -6.25 10.79
CA TYR A 309 12.68 -5.13 11.32
C TYR A 309 11.97 -5.54 12.61
N ARG A 310 11.22 -6.66 12.59
CA ARG A 310 10.59 -7.24 13.78
C ARG A 310 11.58 -7.43 14.94
N ARG A 311 12.78 -7.96 14.67
CA ARG A 311 13.83 -8.16 15.70
C ARG A 311 14.41 -6.84 16.19
N THR A 312 14.63 -5.86 15.31
CA THR A 312 15.10 -4.53 15.74
C THR A 312 14.07 -3.86 16.66
N ILE A 313 12.78 -3.89 16.32
CA ILE A 313 11.69 -3.35 17.13
C ILE A 313 11.60 -4.05 18.49
N LEU A 314 11.60 -5.38 18.51
CA LEU A 314 11.55 -6.17 19.76
C LEU A 314 12.77 -5.92 20.66
N ASN A 315 13.96 -5.72 20.08
CA ASN A 315 15.15 -5.36 20.85
C ASN A 315 15.04 -3.97 21.49
N SER A 316 14.49 -2.99 20.77
CA SER A 316 14.31 -1.62 21.27
C SER A 316 13.22 -1.52 22.34
N ILE A 317 12.10 -2.24 22.18
CA ILE A 317 10.95 -2.18 23.10
C ILE A 317 11.15 -3.12 24.30
N CYS A 318 11.83 -4.26 24.13
CA CYS A 318 11.93 -5.32 25.16
C CYS A 318 13.35 -5.89 25.31
N PRO A 319 14.38 -5.07 25.62
CA PRO A 319 15.76 -5.52 25.76
C PRO A 319 15.96 -6.65 26.79
N ARG A 320 15.15 -6.68 27.85
CA ARG A 320 15.19 -7.71 28.90
C ARG A 320 14.82 -9.12 28.41
N PHE A 321 13.95 -9.25 27.40
CA PHE A 321 13.50 -10.56 26.90
C PHE A 321 14.58 -11.29 26.09
N LEU A 322 15.37 -10.58 25.27
CA LEU A 322 16.47 -11.21 24.55
C LEU A 322 17.70 -11.46 25.43
N HIS A 323 17.98 -10.65 26.47
CA HIS A 323 19.10 -10.95 27.37
C HIS A 323 18.95 -12.35 28.01
N LYS A 324 17.73 -12.69 28.45
CA LYS A 324 17.38 -14.04 28.95
C LYS A 324 17.58 -15.13 27.89
N LYS A 325 17.23 -14.85 26.62
CA LYS A 325 17.34 -15.80 25.51
C LYS A 325 18.77 -15.98 24.97
N VAL A 326 19.63 -14.97 25.11
CA VAL A 326 21.07 -15.06 24.86
C VAL A 326 21.76 -15.86 25.97
N LEU A 327 21.53 -15.50 27.24
CA LEU A 327 22.03 -16.24 28.41
C LEU A 327 21.68 -17.73 28.32
N HIS A 328 20.43 -18.07 28.04
CA HIS A 328 20.01 -19.46 27.92
C HIS A 328 20.68 -20.20 26.76
N LYS A 329 21.09 -19.50 25.68
CA LYS A 329 21.85 -20.11 24.58
C LYS A 329 23.32 -20.33 24.97
N THR A 330 23.96 -19.36 25.62
CA THR A 330 25.32 -19.49 26.15
C THR A 330 25.42 -20.62 27.18
N ILE A 331 24.45 -20.73 28.09
CA ILE A 331 24.37 -21.83 29.06
C ILE A 331 24.17 -23.20 28.38
N SER A 332 23.51 -23.25 27.22
CA SER A 332 23.34 -24.49 26.43
C SER A 332 24.53 -24.87 25.53
N GLN A 333 25.59 -24.06 25.49
CA GLN A 333 26.83 -24.37 24.78
C GLN A 333 28.06 -23.97 25.64
N PRO A 334 28.42 -24.75 26.67
CA PRO A 334 29.69 -24.57 27.37
C PRO A 334 30.88 -24.87 26.43
N ASP A 335 31.94 -24.07 26.54
CA ASP A 335 33.12 -24.17 25.67
C ASP A 335 33.96 -25.44 25.94
N VAL A 336 33.86 -26.43 25.05
CA VAL A 336 34.73 -27.62 25.05
C VAL A 336 36.00 -27.34 24.24
N SER A 337 36.80 -26.37 24.66
CA SER A 337 38.05 -25.99 23.97
C SER A 337 39.15 -25.36 24.85
N MET A 338 39.21 -25.65 26.16
CA MET A 338 40.34 -25.21 26.98
C MET A 338 40.62 -26.08 28.22
N PHE A 339 41.31 -27.21 28.06
CA PHE A 339 42.13 -27.84 29.13
C PHE A 339 43.07 -28.94 28.59
N SER A 340 44.33 -28.58 28.30
CA SER A 340 45.47 -29.52 28.31
C SER A 340 46.80 -28.75 28.26
N VAL A 341 47.41 -28.51 29.42
CA VAL A 341 48.79 -28.00 29.53
C VAL A 341 49.62 -29.05 30.27
N SER A 342 50.67 -29.56 29.62
CA SER A 342 51.79 -30.24 30.29
C SER A 342 53.04 -30.15 29.38
N VAL A 343 54.00 -29.30 29.73
CA VAL A 343 55.33 -29.65 30.27
C VAL A 343 56.36 -30.10 29.20
N LYS A 344 57.51 -29.39 29.16
CA LYS A 344 58.75 -29.79 28.48
C LYS A 344 59.61 -30.68 29.38
N PRO A 345 60.46 -31.54 28.82
CA PRO A 345 61.89 -31.39 29.09
C PRO A 345 62.75 -31.03 27.86
N SER A 346 64.06 -30.91 28.09
CA SER A 346 65.12 -30.52 27.14
C SER A 346 65.81 -31.70 26.46
N ILE A 347 66.56 -31.42 25.38
CA ILE A 347 67.97 -31.83 25.18
C ILE A 347 68.60 -31.05 23.99
N SER A 348 69.92 -31.04 23.90
CA SER A 348 70.78 -30.31 22.94
C SER A 348 70.99 -31.09 21.61
N SER A 349 71.81 -30.72 20.61
CA SER A 349 72.81 -29.65 20.35
C SER A 349 73.25 -29.65 18.87
N ASN A 350 73.74 -28.51 18.36
CA ASN A 350 74.73 -28.35 17.26
C ASN A 350 74.41 -28.83 15.82
N GLY A 351 74.93 -28.10 14.82
CA GLY A 351 75.03 -28.51 13.41
C GLY A 351 75.21 -27.36 12.42
N LEU A 352 76.36 -27.26 11.74
CA LEU A 352 76.64 -26.26 10.68
C LEU A 352 76.42 -26.84 9.27
N THR A 353 76.18 -25.95 8.30
CA THR A 353 76.57 -25.90 6.85
C THR A 353 75.39 -25.35 6.00
N SER A 354 75.49 -24.30 5.16
CA SER A 354 76.17 -24.15 3.85
C SER A 354 75.84 -25.30 2.87
N THR A 355 75.41 -25.10 1.61
CA THR A 355 75.43 -23.93 0.69
C THR A 355 74.27 -24.10 -0.35
N SER A 356 74.14 -23.51 -1.56
CA SER A 356 75.00 -22.75 -2.49
C SER A 356 74.24 -21.63 -3.25
N ARG A 357 73.80 -21.90 -4.50
CA ARG A 357 73.09 -21.08 -5.51
C ARG A 357 72.62 -22.03 -6.65
N MET A 358 71.89 -21.47 -7.63
CA MET A 358 71.39 -22.03 -8.89
C MET A 358 70.01 -22.71 -8.80
N SER A 359 69.07 -22.45 -9.71
CA SER A 359 69.08 -21.53 -10.88
C SER A 359 67.84 -20.65 -10.93
#